data_AF-A0A179BQM3-F1
#
_entry.id   AF-A0A179BQM3-F1
#
_cell.length_a   1.000
_cell.length_b   1.000
_cell.length_c   1.000
_cell.angle_alpha   90.00
_cell.angle_beta   90.00
_cell.angle_gamma   90.00
#
_symmetry.space_group_name_H-M   'P 1'
#
loop_
_entity.id
_entity.type
_entity.pdbx_description
1 polymer ?
#
loop_
_entity_poly.entity_id
_entity_poly.type
_entity_poly.pdbx_seq_one_letter_code
_entity_poly.pdbx_strand_id
1 'polypeptide(L)'
;MHNLIHTIESARLDLSDEKRLQADLEDVLITVGIQFTRERVLSAQDIPDFLTKDGTVIECKLRPAQKMAVYRQLQRYSSHAEVRGILLATNLSMCLPETINGKPTYMASLSKGWL
;
A
#
# COMPACT_ATOMS: atom_id res chain seq x y z
N MET A 1 6.95 -9.49 -5.64
CA MET A 1 6.21 -9.14 -4.41
C MET A 1 7.05 -9.28 -3.14
N HIS A 2 7.56 -10.47 -2.80
CA HIS A 2 8.36 -10.67 -1.57
C HIS A 2 9.50 -9.65 -1.38
N ASN A 3 10.26 -9.35 -2.43
CA ASN A 3 11.33 -8.35 -2.36
C ASN A 3 10.80 -6.95 -1.96
N LEU A 4 9.70 -6.49 -2.57
CA LEU A 4 9.09 -5.20 -2.27
C LEU A 4 8.61 -5.12 -0.81
N ILE A 5 7.97 -6.18 -0.30
CA ILE A 5 7.54 -6.25 1.10
C ILE A 5 8.76 -6.09 2.02
N HIS A 6 9.81 -6.87 1.80
CA HIS A 6 11.03 -6.78 2.61
C HIS A 6 11.70 -5.41 2.53
N THR A 7 11.76 -4.78 1.36
CA THR A 7 12.27 -3.41 1.21
C THR A 7 11.47 -2.42 2.06
N ILE A 8 10.14 -2.46 2.00
CA ILE A 8 9.29 -1.54 2.79
C ILE A 8 9.43 -1.82 4.28
N GLU A 9 9.42 -3.10 4.68
CA GLU A 9 9.52 -3.50 6.09
C GLU A 9 10.87 -3.17 6.72
N SER A 10 11.94 -3.02 5.93
CA SER A 10 13.28 -2.66 6.41
C SER A 10 13.58 -1.16 6.33
N ALA A 11 12.74 -0.38 5.64
CA ALA A 11 12.93 1.06 5.51
C ALA A 11 12.55 1.81 6.79
N ARG A 12 13.32 2.84 7.11
CA ARG A 12 13.02 3.78 8.21
C ARG A 12 12.17 4.93 7.67
N LEU A 13 10.86 4.68 7.55
CA LEU A 13 9.89 5.65 7.03
C LEU A 13 9.33 6.52 8.16
N ASP A 14 9.11 7.81 7.90
CA ASP A 14 8.45 8.75 8.80
C ASP A 14 6.97 8.37 8.97
N LEU A 15 6.63 7.89 10.17
CA LEU A 15 5.28 7.45 10.55
C LEU A 15 4.48 8.54 11.27
N SER A 16 4.89 9.81 11.21
CA SER A 16 4.19 10.90 11.89
C SER A 16 2.86 11.26 11.22
N ASP A 17 2.78 11.18 9.89
CA ASP A 17 1.54 11.29 9.13
C ASP A 17 1.60 10.55 7.78
N GLU A 18 0.44 10.31 7.18
CA GLU A 18 0.34 9.51 5.95
C GLU A 18 1.02 10.17 4.74
N LYS A 19 1.06 11.52 4.65
CA LYS A 19 1.70 12.20 3.52
C LYS A 19 3.22 12.04 3.56
N ARG A 20 3.82 12.15 4.75
CA ARG A 20 5.26 11.93 4.91
C ARG A 20 5.65 10.48 4.66
N LEU A 21 4.87 9.55 5.20
CA LEU A 21 5.02 8.12 4.91
C LEU A 21 4.98 7.85 3.39
N GLN A 22 4.03 8.46 2.67
CA GLN A 22 3.96 8.32 1.22
C GLN A 22 5.16 8.97 0.51
N ALA A 23 5.69 10.10 0.99
CA ALA A 23 6.89 10.71 0.42
C ALA A 23 8.11 9.78 0.57
N ASP A 24 8.36 9.29 1.78
CA ASP A 24 9.48 8.38 2.04
C ASP A 24 9.32 7.05 1.28
N LEU A 25 8.09 6.55 1.14
CA LEU A 25 7.83 5.34 0.37
C LEU A 25 8.09 5.55 -1.13
N GLU A 26 7.78 6.72 -1.68
CA GLU A 26 8.16 7.05 -3.06
C GLU A 26 9.67 6.98 -3.25
N ASP A 27 10.46 7.57 -2.35
CA ASP A 27 11.92 7.54 -2.44
C ASP A 27 12.45 6.10 -2.39
N VAL A 28 11.85 5.24 -1.55
CA VAL A 28 12.17 3.82 -1.50
C VAL A 28 11.86 3.14 -2.83
N LEU A 29 10.66 3.35 -3.39
CA LEU A 29 10.24 2.73 -4.65
C LEU A 29 11.14 3.18 -5.81
N ILE A 30 11.53 4.46 -5.87
CA ILE A 30 12.47 5.01 -6.85
C ILE A 30 13.85 4.34 -6.69
N THR A 31 14.35 4.26 -5.45
CA THR A 31 15.67 3.70 -5.15
C THR A 31 15.79 2.24 -5.59
N VAL A 32 14.73 1.44 -5.42
CA VAL A 32 14.70 0.04 -5.87
C VAL A 32 14.23 -0.14 -7.31
N GLY A 33 14.01 0.94 -8.06
CA GLY A 33 13.68 0.91 -9.49
C GLY A 33 12.26 0.42 -9.82
N ILE A 34 11.31 0.54 -8.88
CA ILE A 34 9.91 0.20 -9.13
C ILE A 34 9.25 1.32 -9.91
N GLN A 35 8.63 0.99 -11.05
CA GLN A 35 7.85 1.94 -11.84
C GLN A 35 6.42 2.04 -11.28
N PHE A 36 5.98 3.25 -10.96
CA PHE A 36 4.64 3.51 -10.41
C PHE A 36 4.07 4.86 -10.88
N THR A 37 2.79 5.06 -10.62
CA THR A 37 2.10 6.36 -10.69
C THR A 37 1.56 6.68 -9.31
N ARG A 38 1.88 7.87 -8.78
CA ARG A 38 1.31 8.39 -7.54
C ARG A 38 -0.11 8.84 -7.73
N GLU A 39 -0.93 8.69 -6.69
CA GLU A 39 -2.30 9.20 -6.61
C GLU A 39 -3.09 8.90 -7.90
N ARG A 40 -2.98 7.65 -8.36
CA ARG A 40 -3.56 7.22 -9.63
C ARG A 40 -5.08 7.23 -9.52
N VAL A 41 -5.74 8.09 -10.28
CA VAL A 41 -7.21 8.14 -10.34
C VAL A 41 -7.76 6.89 -11.06
N LEU A 42 -8.38 5.98 -10.30
CA LEU A 42 -9.12 4.82 -10.83
C LEU A 42 -10.58 5.20 -11.10
N SER A 43 -11.13 6.06 -10.25
CA SER A 43 -12.46 6.65 -10.38
C SER A 43 -12.49 8.00 -9.66
N ALA A 44 -13.61 8.72 -9.75
CA ALA A 44 -13.80 9.98 -9.02
C ALA A 44 -13.64 9.84 -7.48
N GLN A 45 -13.73 8.63 -6.93
CA GLN A 45 -13.69 8.35 -5.48
C GLN A 45 -12.57 7.39 -5.08
N ASP A 46 -11.84 6.85 -6.05
CA ASP A 46 -10.83 5.82 -5.86
C ASP A 46 -9.47 6.31 -6.37
N ILE A 47 -8.65 6.76 -5.43
CA ILE A 47 -7.30 7.26 -5.69
C ILE A 47 -6.36 6.55 -4.72
N PRO A 48 -5.82 5.37 -5.08
CA PRO A 48 -4.73 4.76 -4.34
C PRO A 48 -3.49 5.66 -4.27
N ASP A 49 -2.73 5.54 -3.19
CA ASP A 49 -1.48 6.28 -3.01
C ASP A 49 -0.49 6.00 -4.15
N PHE A 50 -0.39 4.73 -4.56
CA PHE A 50 0.43 4.30 -5.70
C PHE A 50 -0.25 3.20 -6.51
N LEU A 51 -0.06 3.25 -7.83
CA LEU A 51 -0.29 2.12 -8.73
C LEU A 51 1.02 1.78 -9.45
N THR A 52 1.56 0.58 -9.22
CA THR A 52 2.74 0.09 -9.93
C THR A 52 2.40 -0.28 -11.37
N LYS A 53 3.39 -0.30 -12.26
CA LYS A 53 3.20 -0.64 -13.68
C LYS A 53 2.62 -2.04 -13.93
N ASP A 54 2.87 -2.99 -13.03
CA ASP A 54 2.30 -4.35 -13.10
C ASP A 54 0.87 -4.44 -12.54
N GLY A 55 0.31 -3.32 -12.06
CA GLY A 55 -1.06 -3.19 -11.59
C GLY A 55 -1.24 -3.42 -10.09
N THR A 56 -0.17 -3.43 -9.28
CA THR A 56 -0.30 -3.52 -7.82
C THR A 56 -0.62 -2.14 -7.24
N VAL A 57 -1.73 -2.04 -6.51
CA VAL A 57 -2.00 -0.88 -5.67
C VAL A 57 -1.17 -0.97 -4.39
N ILE A 58 -0.51 0.11 -4.02
CA ILE A 58 0.11 0.26 -2.70
C ILE A 58 -0.65 1.35 -1.95
N GLU A 59 -1.13 1.03 -0.76
CA GLU A 59 -1.88 1.96 0.11
C GLU A 59 -1.19 2.06 1.48
N CYS A 60 -0.98 3.29 1.95
CA CYS A 60 -0.40 3.62 3.24
C CYS A 60 -1.51 3.88 4.27
N LYS A 61 -1.41 3.25 5.44
CA LYS A 61 -2.32 3.51 6.57
C LYS A 61 -1.61 3.51 7.92
N LEU A 62 -1.88 4.54 8.72
CA LEU A 62 -1.36 4.68 10.07
C LEU A 62 -2.48 4.62 11.12
N ARG A 63 -2.15 4.31 12.38
CA ARG A 63 -3.08 4.52 13.49
C ARG A 63 -3.41 6.01 13.61
N PRO A 64 -4.67 6.39 13.94
CA PRO A 64 -5.78 5.54 14.38
C PRO A 64 -6.75 5.13 13.26
N ALA A 65 -6.30 4.89 12.02
CA ALA A 65 -7.20 4.50 10.92
C ALA A 65 -8.09 3.29 11.26
N GLN A 66 -9.35 3.36 10.83
CA GLN A 66 -10.33 2.32 11.13
C GLN A 66 -10.15 1.12 10.19
N LYS A 67 -9.81 -0.04 10.75
CA LYS A 67 -9.51 -1.28 10.01
C LYS A 67 -10.58 -1.65 8.98
N MET A 68 -11.86 -1.48 9.32
CA MET A 68 -12.97 -1.77 8.41
C MET A 68 -13.13 -0.74 7.30
N ALA A 69 -12.79 0.52 7.54
CA ALA A 69 -12.74 1.53 6.49
C ALA A 69 -11.60 1.23 5.51
N VAL A 70 -10.42 0.86 6.03
CA VAL A 70 -9.27 0.42 5.21
C VAL A 70 -9.65 -0.78 4.35
N TYR A 71 -10.22 -1.83 4.94
CA TYR A 71 -10.64 -3.00 4.17
C TYR A 71 -11.64 -2.66 3.06
N ARG A 72 -12.66 -1.83 3.34
CA ARG A 72 -13.63 -1.39 2.33
C ARG A 72 -12.98 -0.56 1.21
N GLN A 73 -11.99 0.26 1.52
CA GLN A 73 -11.21 0.99 0.53
C GLN A 73 -10.46 0.03 -0.40
N LEU A 74 -9.78 -0.98 0.16
CA LEU A 74 -9.10 -2.02 -0.62
C LEU A 74 -10.08 -2.86 -1.47
N GLN A 75 -11.27 -3.14 -0.95
CA GLN A 75 -12.36 -3.76 -1.72
C GLN A 75 -12.80 -2.91 -2.92
N ARG A 76 -12.92 -1.59 -2.76
CA ARG A 76 -13.24 -0.70 -3.89
C ARG A 76 -12.13 -0.72 -4.94
N TYR A 77 -10.87 -0.59 -4.52
CA TYR A 77 -9.73 -0.62 -5.44
C TYR A 77 -9.64 -1.92 -6.23
N SER A 78 -9.80 -3.06 -5.55
CA SER A 78 -9.80 -4.37 -6.20
C SER A 78 -10.96 -4.60 -7.18
N SER A 79 -11.98 -3.74 -7.25
CA SER A 79 -13.02 -3.85 -8.29
C SER A 79 -12.56 -3.33 -9.67
N HIS A 80 -11.53 -2.49 -9.72
CA HIS A 80 -11.05 -1.85 -10.97
C HIS A 80 -10.17 -2.77 -11.81
N ALA A 81 -10.43 -2.90 -13.11
CA ALA A 81 -9.73 -3.85 -13.99
C ALA A 81 -8.22 -3.64 -14.09
N GLU A 82 -7.72 -2.40 -13.96
CA GLU A 82 -6.28 -2.09 -13.98
C GLU A 82 -5.54 -2.53 -12.70
N VAL A 83 -6.27 -2.75 -11.60
CA VAL A 83 -5.71 -3.28 -10.36
C VAL A 83 -5.58 -4.79 -10.47
N ARG A 84 -4.38 -5.32 -10.24
CA ARG A 84 -4.03 -6.75 -10.30
C ARG A 84 -3.64 -7.34 -8.96
N GLY A 85 -3.33 -6.49 -7.97
CA GLY A 85 -2.99 -6.90 -6.61
C GLY A 85 -3.01 -5.70 -5.68
N ILE A 86 -2.93 -5.95 -4.38
CA ILE A 86 -2.94 -4.91 -3.35
C ILE A 86 -1.85 -5.19 -2.33
N LEU A 87 -1.08 -4.16 -1.98
CA LEU A 87 -0.12 -4.15 -0.89
C LEU A 87 -0.51 -3.04 0.11
N LEU A 88 -0.90 -3.43 1.31
CA LEU A 88 -1.14 -2.49 2.41
C LEU A 88 0.16 -2.28 3.21
N ALA A 89 0.72 -1.08 3.15
CA ALA A 89 1.83 -0.65 4.00
C ALA A 89 1.25 0.01 5.27
N THR A 90 1.36 -0.67 6.42
CA THR A 90 0.67 -0.19 7.63
C THR A 90 1.35 -0.55 8.95
N ASN A 91 1.06 0.23 10.00
CA ASN A 91 1.34 -0.12 11.40
C ASN A 91 0.07 -0.54 12.18
N LEU A 92 -1.06 -0.72 11.50
CA LEU A 92 -2.30 -1.22 12.08
C LEU A 92 -2.14 -2.71 12.46
N SER A 93 -2.64 -3.09 13.63
CA SER A 93 -2.73 -4.50 14.03
C SER A 93 -3.92 -5.16 13.33
N MET A 94 -3.75 -5.57 12.08
CA MET A 94 -4.78 -6.25 11.30
C MET A 94 -4.16 -7.29 10.37
N CYS A 95 -5.01 -8.15 9.80
CA CYS A 95 -4.65 -9.05 8.72
C CYS A 95 -5.55 -8.75 7.52
N LEU A 96 -5.03 -9.02 6.32
CA LEU A 96 -5.84 -9.10 5.11
C LEU A 96 -6.11 -10.58 4.79
N PRO A 97 -7.23 -10.91 4.13
CA PRO A 97 -7.37 -12.21 3.47
C PRO A 97 -6.26 -12.40 2.42
N GLU A 98 -6.07 -13.61 1.91
CA GLU A 98 -5.10 -13.86 0.83
C GLU A 98 -5.50 -13.19 -0.49
N THR A 99 -6.81 -13.00 -0.69
CA THR A 99 -7.34 -12.27 -1.84
C THR A 99 -8.50 -11.36 -1.45
N ILE A 100 -8.69 -10.28 -2.22
CA ILE A 100 -9.89 -9.44 -2.22
C ILE A 100 -10.39 -9.33 -3.66
N ASN A 101 -11.66 -9.68 -3.90
CA ASN A 101 -12.26 -9.74 -5.24
C ASN A 101 -11.41 -10.57 -6.24
N GLY A 102 -10.84 -11.67 -5.76
CA GLY A 102 -9.98 -12.57 -6.56
C GLY A 102 -8.57 -12.03 -6.84
N LYS A 103 -8.20 -10.86 -6.30
CA LYS A 103 -6.86 -10.26 -6.47
C LYS A 103 -6.01 -10.51 -5.24
N PRO A 104 -4.73 -10.90 -5.40
CA PRO A 104 -3.84 -11.16 -4.28
C PRO A 104 -3.65 -9.93 -3.42
N THR A 105 -3.65 -10.15 -2.10
CA THR A 105 -3.42 -9.13 -1.09
C THR A 105 -2.17 -9.44 -0.28
N TYR A 106 -1.44 -8.38 0.03
CA TYR A 106 -0.18 -8.44 0.77
C TYR A 106 -0.16 -7.34 1.83
N MET A 107 0.65 -7.55 2.86
CA MET A 107 0.90 -6.55 3.90
C MET A 107 2.40 -6.34 4.07
N ALA A 108 2.80 -5.09 4.24
CA ALA A 108 4.12 -4.71 4.73
C ALA A 108 3.95 -4.02 6.08
N SER A 109 4.57 -4.59 7.12
CA SER A 109 4.56 -4.00 8.45
C SER A 109 5.54 -2.84 8.56
N LEU A 110 5.01 -1.63 8.80
CA LEU A 110 5.82 -0.43 9.00
C LEU A 110 6.51 -0.37 10.36
N SER A 111 6.15 -1.28 11.28
CA SER A 111 6.77 -1.35 12.60
C SER A 111 8.13 -2.08 12.60
N LYS A 112 8.46 -2.83 11.54
CA LYS A 112 9.67 -3.67 11.49
C LYS A 112 10.96 -2.88 11.26
N GLY A 113 10.93 -1.75 10.55
CA GLY A 113 12.11 -0.92 10.29
C GLY A 113 12.65 -0.19 11.53
N TRP A 114 11.93 -0.29 12.65
CA TRP A 114 12.20 0.39 13.92
C TRP A 114 12.50 -0.58 15.08
N LEU A 115 12.55 -1.89 14.82
CA LEU A 115 12.95 -2.94 15.78
C LEU A 115 14.44 -3.26 15.64
#